data_AF-A0A7K5N9T3-F1
#
_entry.id   AF-A0A7K5N9T3-F1
#
_cell.length_a   1.000
_cell.length_b   1.000
_cell.length_c   1.000
_cell.angle_alpha   90.00
_cell.angle_beta   90.00
_cell.angle_gamma   90.00
#
_symmetry.space_group_name_H-M   'P 1'
#
loop_
_entity.id
_entity.type
_entity.pdbx_description
1 polymer ?
#
loop_
_entity_poly.entity_id
_entity_poly.type
_entity_poly.pdbx_seq_one_letter_code
_entity_poly.pdbx_strand_id
1 'polypeptide(L)'
;ASTCTHWAQQLHLSFFSTGPTVSGSLVKGKVGQNITVPCFYSVRREQDITSMCWGRGKCPASKCYQTIIWTDGWKVTQRSNSRYILKGNLVTGDVSLTIVNAVEADSGTYCCRVEISGLFNDQISNHNVVVEKARISTASPHTYTSEKTS
;
A
#
# COMPACT_ATOMS: atom_id res chain seq x y z
N ALA A 1 9.15 42.99 51.01
CA ALA A 1 7.80 42.47 51.31
C ALA A 1 7.01 42.52 50.01
N SER A 2 6.83 41.38 49.35
CA SER A 2 5.61 40.55 49.41
C SER A 2 4.52 41.13 48.50
N THR A 3 4.50 40.70 47.24
CA THR A 3 3.58 39.70 46.64
C THR A 3 2.24 40.28 46.17
N CYS A 4 1.97 40.16 44.86
CA CYS A 4 0.73 39.54 44.41
C CYS A 4 0.96 38.86 43.05
N THR A 5 0.72 37.55 43.03
CA THR A 5 0.98 36.60 41.96
C THR A 5 -0.32 36.23 41.24
N HIS A 6 -0.22 36.04 39.91
CA HIS A 6 -1.11 35.29 38.99
C HIS A 6 -2.56 35.83 38.88
N TRP A 7 -3.29 35.72 37.77
CA TRP A 7 -3.62 34.53 36.98
C TRP A 7 -3.88 34.91 35.51
N ALA A 8 -3.21 34.25 34.57
CA ALA A 8 -3.72 34.09 33.21
C ALA A 8 -3.63 32.60 32.89
N GLN A 9 -4.79 31.97 32.76
CA GLN A 9 -4.96 30.54 32.67
C GLN A 9 -4.27 30.00 31.42
N GLN A 10 -3.45 28.96 31.60
CA GLN A 10 -2.81 28.24 30.52
C GLN A 10 -3.86 27.36 29.83
N LEU A 11 -4.30 27.78 28.64
CA LEU A 11 -5.06 26.92 27.73
C LEU A 11 -4.10 25.85 27.19
N HIS A 12 -3.96 24.74 27.90
CA HIS A 12 -3.44 23.52 27.30
C HIS A 12 -4.48 23.01 26.30
N LEU A 13 -4.38 23.49 25.07
CA LEU A 13 -5.00 22.82 23.92
C LEU A 13 -4.30 21.47 23.78
N SER A 14 -4.83 20.45 24.45
CA SER A 14 -4.52 19.05 24.14
C SER A 14 -5.07 18.76 22.76
N PHE A 15 -4.31 19.12 21.73
CA PHE A 15 -4.53 18.69 20.35
C PHE A 15 -4.28 17.19 20.32
N PHE A 16 -5.33 16.41 20.57
CA PHE A 16 -5.38 15.05 20.05
C PHE A 16 -5.44 15.18 18.53
N SER A 17 -4.28 15.15 17.89
CA SER A 17 -4.19 15.00 16.45
C SER A 17 -4.66 13.59 16.11
N THR A 18 -5.97 13.42 15.97
CA THR A 18 -6.49 12.35 15.13
C THR A 18 -6.07 12.72 13.71
N GLY A 19 -4.86 12.32 13.35
CA GLY A 19 -4.37 12.47 11.99
C GLY A 19 -5.38 11.85 11.02
N PRO A 20 -5.53 12.37 9.80
CA PRO A 20 -6.51 11.86 8.86
C PRO A 20 -6.27 10.36 8.67
N THR A 21 -7.28 9.56 8.97
CA THR A 21 -7.31 8.14 8.60
C THR A 21 -7.28 8.10 7.08
N VAL A 22 -6.08 7.94 6.53
CA VAL A 22 -5.90 7.76 5.09
C VAL A 22 -6.66 6.50 4.72
N SER A 23 -7.76 6.69 3.97
CA SER A 23 -8.55 5.61 3.41
C SER A 23 -7.65 4.84 2.45
N GLY A 24 -7.05 3.77 2.95
CA GLY A 24 -6.23 2.85 2.17
C GLY A 24 -6.87 1.48 2.18
N SER A 25 -6.97 0.85 1.02
CA SER A 25 -7.52 -0.51 0.97
C SER A 25 -6.49 -1.52 1.50
N LEU A 26 -6.98 -2.52 2.25
CA LEU A 26 -6.17 -3.60 2.78
C LEU A 26 -6.09 -4.73 1.76
N VAL A 27 -4.87 -5.12 1.38
CA VAL A 27 -4.60 -6.26 0.51
C VAL A 27 -3.82 -7.30 1.32
N LYS A 28 -4.43 -8.46 1.52
CA LYS A 28 -3.77 -9.58 2.22
C LYS A 28 -3.23 -10.57 1.21
N GLY A 29 -2.03 -11.08 1.46
CA GLY A 29 -1.44 -12.18 0.72
C GLY A 29 -0.63 -13.08 1.64
N LYS A 30 -0.11 -14.16 1.07
CA LYS A 30 0.75 -15.10 1.80
C LYS A 30 2.14 -15.13 1.21
N VAL A 31 3.13 -15.44 2.05
CA VAL A 31 4.51 -15.66 1.61
C VAL A 31 4.53 -16.70 0.48
N GLY A 32 5.30 -16.44 -0.57
CA GLY A 32 5.44 -17.30 -1.75
C GLY A 32 4.40 -17.05 -2.86
N GLN A 33 3.30 -16.34 -2.56
CA GLN A 33 2.24 -16.09 -3.54
C GLN A 33 2.47 -14.79 -4.31
N ASN A 34 1.83 -14.68 -5.49
CA ASN A 34 1.73 -13.41 -6.19
C ASN A 34 0.59 -12.59 -5.58
N ILE A 35 0.87 -11.34 -5.22
CA ILE A 35 -0.11 -10.41 -4.66
C ILE A 35 -0.41 -9.34 -5.71
N THR A 36 -1.68 -9.06 -5.97
CA THR A 36 -2.09 -7.97 -6.86
C THR A 36 -2.74 -6.86 -6.06
N VAL A 37 -2.17 -5.66 -6.14
CA VAL A 37 -2.67 -4.44 -5.51
C VAL A 37 -3.41 -3.63 -6.58
N PRO A 38 -4.72 -3.41 -6.42
CA PRO A 38 -5.54 -2.80 -7.46
C PRO A 38 -5.23 -1.31 -7.61
N CYS A 39 -5.09 -0.83 -8.84
CA CYS A 39 -5.13 0.60 -9.14
C CYS A 39 -5.59 0.79 -10.59
N PHE A 40 -6.61 1.62 -10.76
CA PHE A 40 -7.26 1.85 -12.04
C PHE A 40 -7.57 3.34 -12.22
N TYR A 41 -7.50 3.80 -13.46
CA TYR A 41 -7.98 5.12 -13.87
C TYR A 41 -8.79 5.02 -15.16
N SER A 42 -9.66 6.00 -15.40
CA SER A 42 -10.52 6.00 -16.58
C SER A 42 -9.76 6.51 -17.81
N VAL A 43 -9.67 5.69 -18.85
CA VAL A 43 -9.22 6.09 -20.19
C VAL A 43 -10.42 6.01 -21.12
N ARG A 44 -10.90 7.15 -21.64
CA ARG A 44 -11.99 7.20 -22.63
C ARG A 44 -11.47 7.51 -24.02
N ARG A 45 -10.36 8.25 -24.10
CA ARG A 45 -9.66 8.64 -25.31
C ARG A 45 -8.17 8.46 -25.11
N GLU A 46 -7.43 8.39 -26.21
CA GLU A 46 -5.96 8.26 -26.19
C GLU A 46 -5.29 9.38 -25.38
N GLN A 47 -5.82 10.60 -25.43
CA GLN A 47 -5.30 11.75 -24.66
C GLN A 47 -5.52 11.62 -23.14
N ASP A 48 -6.36 10.69 -22.68
CA ASP A 48 -6.55 10.43 -21.25
C ASP A 48 -5.44 9.51 -20.71
N ILE A 49 -4.67 8.84 -21.58
CA ILE A 49 -3.52 8.01 -21.20
C ILE A 49 -2.43 8.92 -20.65
N THR A 50 -1.95 8.62 -19.44
CA THR A 50 -0.99 9.46 -18.74
C THR A 50 0.03 8.66 -17.94
N SER A 51 1.11 9.31 -17.52
CA SER A 51 2.12 8.73 -16.64
C SER A 51 1.53 8.36 -15.29
N MET A 52 2.12 7.33 -14.69
CA MET A 52 1.80 6.95 -13.32
C MET A 52 3.00 6.30 -12.65
N CYS A 53 2.94 6.25 -11.32
CA CYS A 53 3.95 5.58 -10.52
C CYS A 53 3.36 4.77 -9.37
N TRP A 54 4.09 3.72 -9.02
CA TRP A 54 3.97 3.06 -7.72
C TRP A 54 5.16 3.42 -6.84
N GLY A 55 4.91 3.74 -5.58
CA GLY A 55 5.93 4.02 -4.57
C GLY A 55 5.69 3.28 -3.25
N ARG A 56 6.74 3.16 -2.42
CA ARG A 56 6.59 2.70 -1.04
C ARG A 56 6.17 3.87 -0.14
N GLY A 57 5.35 3.58 0.86
CA GLY A 57 4.78 4.57 1.77
C GLY A 57 3.56 5.29 1.19
N LYS A 58 3.15 6.37 1.86
CA LYS A 58 2.06 7.25 1.40
C LYS A 58 2.56 8.17 0.28
N CYS A 59 1.68 8.53 -0.65
CA CYS A 59 2.03 9.48 -1.71
C CYS A 59 2.42 10.86 -1.14
N PRO A 60 3.60 11.39 -1.48
CA PRO A 60 3.96 12.80 -1.29
C PRO A 60 3.07 13.73 -2.11
N ALA A 61 3.17 15.04 -1.85
CA ALA A 61 2.45 16.06 -2.61
C ALA A 61 2.85 16.11 -4.11
N SER A 62 4.11 15.81 -4.46
CA SER A 62 4.63 16.05 -5.82
C SER A 62 4.79 14.80 -6.69
N LYS A 63 5.43 13.74 -6.21
CA LYS A 63 5.77 12.52 -6.97
C LYS A 63 5.78 11.32 -6.03
N CYS A 64 5.77 10.09 -6.53
CA CYS A 64 5.92 8.91 -5.67
C CYS A 64 7.25 8.97 -4.88
N TYR A 65 7.17 8.63 -3.59
CA TYR A 65 8.35 8.36 -2.78
C TYR A 65 8.83 6.93 -3.02
N GLN A 66 10.15 6.70 -3.04
CA GLN A 66 10.74 5.37 -3.25
C GLN A 66 10.08 4.63 -4.42
N THR A 67 10.13 5.25 -5.61
CA THR A 67 9.49 4.73 -6.83
C THR A 67 9.91 3.30 -7.12
N ILE A 68 8.91 2.43 -7.25
CA ILE A 68 9.05 1.03 -7.58
C ILE A 68 8.77 0.78 -9.06
N ILE A 69 7.73 1.43 -9.60
CA ILE A 69 7.39 1.43 -11.01
C ILE A 69 7.09 2.86 -11.46
N TRP A 70 7.52 3.20 -12.68
CA TRP A 70 7.09 4.36 -13.42
C TRP A 70 6.63 3.95 -14.82
N THR A 71 5.60 4.60 -15.35
CA THR A 71 5.17 4.46 -16.75
C THR A 71 5.07 5.82 -17.43
N ASP A 72 5.22 5.84 -18.74
CA ASP A 72 4.86 6.99 -19.60
C ASP A 72 3.40 6.92 -20.10
N GLY A 73 2.58 6.06 -19.48
CA GLY A 73 1.21 5.74 -19.90
C GLY A 73 1.12 4.58 -20.90
N TRP A 74 2.17 4.32 -21.68
CA TRP A 74 2.18 3.29 -22.71
C TRP A 74 3.00 2.07 -22.32
N LYS A 75 4.08 2.29 -21.57
CA LYS A 75 5.00 1.25 -21.12
C LYS A 75 5.61 1.59 -19.77
N VAL A 76 6.14 0.56 -19.12
CA VAL A 76 6.99 0.73 -17.94
C VAL A 76 8.33 1.30 -18.37
N THR A 77 8.70 2.46 -17.83
CA THR A 77 9.98 3.15 -18.11
C THR A 77 10.97 3.04 -16.95
N GLN A 78 10.49 2.75 -15.74
CA GLN A 78 11.33 2.47 -14.58
C GLN A 78 10.77 1.30 -13.78
N ARG A 79 11.66 0.42 -13.30
CA ARG A 79 11.32 -0.69 -12.41
C ARG A 79 12.48 -0.93 -11.44
N SER A 80 12.23 -0.88 -10.13
CA SER A 80 13.28 -1.06 -9.12
C SER A 80 13.63 -2.53 -8.85
N ASN A 81 12.71 -3.46 -9.11
CA ASN A 81 12.94 -4.90 -8.94
C ASN A 81 12.08 -5.69 -9.93
N SER A 82 12.61 -6.77 -10.48
CA SER A 82 11.92 -7.62 -11.47
C SER A 82 10.64 -8.29 -10.94
N ARG A 83 10.49 -8.44 -9.62
CA ARG A 83 9.28 -8.99 -8.99
C ARG A 83 8.06 -8.06 -9.11
N TYR A 84 8.26 -6.78 -9.41
CA TYR A 84 7.17 -5.82 -9.56
C TYR A 84 6.72 -5.73 -11.01
N ILE A 85 5.48 -6.13 -11.27
CA ILE A 85 4.94 -6.28 -12.63
C ILE A 85 3.59 -5.59 -12.72
N LEU A 86 3.37 -4.80 -13.79
CA LEU A 86 2.03 -4.38 -14.21
C LEU A 86 1.55 -5.38 -15.26
N LYS A 87 0.58 -6.23 -14.89
CA LYS A 87 0.00 -7.24 -15.79
C LYS A 87 -1.22 -6.73 -16.55
N GLY A 88 -1.84 -5.67 -16.05
CA GLY A 88 -2.98 -5.00 -16.67
C GLY A 88 -2.62 -4.31 -17.98
N ASN A 89 -3.65 -3.92 -18.73
CA ASN A 89 -3.48 -3.13 -19.93
C ASN A 89 -3.41 -1.63 -19.57
N LEU A 90 -2.21 -1.06 -19.71
CA LEU A 90 -1.94 0.35 -19.41
C LEU A 90 -2.81 1.29 -20.25
N VAL A 91 -3.07 0.93 -21.50
CA VAL A 91 -3.85 1.73 -22.47
C VAL A 91 -5.32 1.80 -22.07
N THR A 92 -5.83 0.85 -21.28
CA THR A 92 -7.20 0.89 -20.73
C THR A 92 -7.24 1.35 -19.28
N GLY A 93 -6.11 1.78 -18.73
CA GLY A 93 -5.99 2.32 -17.38
C GLY A 93 -5.88 1.29 -16.25
N ASP A 94 -5.62 0.01 -16.55
CA ASP A 94 -5.30 -0.98 -15.52
C ASP A 94 -3.80 -0.95 -15.21
N VAL A 95 -3.49 -0.36 -14.06
CA VAL A 95 -2.12 -0.13 -13.58
C VAL A 95 -1.89 -0.85 -12.26
N SER A 96 -2.61 -1.96 -12.03
CA SER A 96 -2.52 -2.78 -10.83
C SER A 96 -1.13 -3.40 -10.68
N LEU A 97 -0.55 -3.27 -9.48
CA LEU A 97 0.77 -3.79 -9.16
C LEU A 97 0.69 -5.27 -8.76
N THR A 98 1.37 -6.13 -9.49
CA THR A 98 1.65 -7.50 -9.05
C THR A 98 3.03 -7.57 -8.38
N ILE A 99 3.07 -8.04 -7.14
CA ILE A 99 4.29 -8.41 -6.41
C ILE A 99 4.46 -9.92 -6.55
N VAL A 100 5.45 -10.36 -7.31
CA VAL A 100 5.73 -11.78 -7.53
C VAL A 100 6.47 -12.38 -6.35
N ASN A 101 6.10 -13.61 -5.99
CA ASN A 101 6.73 -14.38 -4.91
C ASN A 101 6.91 -13.54 -3.63
N ALA A 102 5.79 -13.12 -3.05
CA ALA A 102 5.77 -12.17 -1.96
C ALA A 102 6.51 -12.68 -0.73
N VAL A 103 7.18 -11.77 -0.03
CA VAL A 103 7.86 -12.01 1.25
C VAL A 103 7.28 -11.10 2.33
N GLU A 104 7.50 -11.42 3.61
CA GLU A 104 6.98 -10.60 4.72
C GLU A 104 7.40 -9.13 4.63
N ALA A 105 8.64 -8.87 4.16
CA ALA A 105 9.19 -7.53 3.98
C ALA A 105 8.49 -6.70 2.89
N ASP A 106 7.70 -7.35 2.01
CA ASP A 106 6.85 -6.62 1.05
C ASP A 106 5.66 -5.96 1.76
N SER A 107 5.32 -6.38 2.98
CA SER A 107 4.27 -5.74 3.77
C SER A 107 4.54 -4.25 3.98
N GLY A 108 3.47 -3.46 4.03
CA GLY A 108 3.52 -2.02 4.22
C GLY A 108 2.64 -1.27 3.25
N THR A 109 2.69 0.06 3.33
CA THR A 109 1.91 0.94 2.47
C THR A 109 2.56 1.05 1.08
N TYR A 110 1.73 0.95 0.06
CA TYR A 110 2.04 1.27 -1.34
C TYR A 110 1.17 2.43 -1.80
N CYS A 111 1.77 3.33 -2.58
CA CYS A 111 1.13 4.50 -3.17
C CYS A 111 1.03 4.27 -4.68
N CYS A 112 -0.18 4.38 -5.25
CA CYS A 112 -0.40 4.56 -6.67
C CYS A 112 -0.71 6.03 -6.93
N ARG A 113 -0.02 6.64 -7.89
CA ARG A 113 -0.27 8.02 -8.31
C ARG A 113 -0.35 8.08 -9.83
N VAL A 114 -1.51 8.47 -10.35
CA VAL A 114 -1.76 8.69 -11.78
C VAL A 114 -1.75 10.19 -12.04
N GLU A 115 -0.90 10.65 -12.96
CA GLU A 115 -0.62 12.07 -13.19
C GLU A 115 -1.62 12.67 -14.18
N ILE A 116 -2.86 12.89 -13.74
CA ILE A 116 -3.88 13.52 -14.58
C ILE A 116 -3.49 14.98 -14.86
N SER A 117 -3.58 15.39 -16.12
CA SER A 117 -3.20 16.75 -16.55
C SER A 117 -3.91 17.84 -15.74
N GLY A 118 -3.16 18.85 -15.31
CA GLY A 118 -3.62 19.99 -14.52
C GLY A 118 -3.07 20.01 -13.09
N LEU A 119 -3.19 21.15 -12.41
CA LEU A 119 -2.66 21.30 -11.05
C LEU A 119 -3.52 20.52 -10.06
N PHE A 120 -2.88 19.65 -9.27
CA PHE A 120 -3.52 18.85 -8.20
C PHE A 120 -4.58 17.85 -8.67
N ASN A 121 -4.55 17.44 -9.93
CA ASN A 121 -5.52 16.49 -10.49
C ASN A 121 -5.12 15.03 -10.30
N ASP A 122 -3.93 14.76 -9.78
CA ASP A 122 -3.39 13.43 -9.62
C ASP A 122 -4.35 12.52 -8.83
N GLN A 123 -4.72 11.39 -9.44
CA GLN A 123 -5.46 10.36 -8.75
C GLN A 123 -4.47 9.58 -7.87
N ILE A 124 -4.64 9.72 -6.56
CA ILE A 124 -3.79 9.11 -5.55
C ILE A 124 -4.58 8.05 -4.79
N SER A 125 -4.05 6.82 -4.72
CA SER A 125 -4.58 5.77 -3.86
C SER A 125 -3.46 5.12 -3.03
N ASN A 126 -3.72 4.94 -1.73
CA ASN A 126 -2.83 4.22 -0.84
C ASN A 126 -3.40 2.83 -0.54
N HIS A 127 -2.53 1.84 -0.43
CA HIS A 127 -2.91 0.45 -0.19
C HIS A 127 -2.02 -0.13 0.89
N ASN A 128 -2.59 -0.75 1.92
CA ASN A 128 -1.82 -1.45 2.93
C ASN A 128 -1.72 -2.92 2.55
N VAL A 129 -0.52 -3.39 2.23
CA VAL A 129 -0.26 -4.79 1.91
C VAL A 129 0.19 -5.52 3.17
N VAL A 130 -0.42 -6.65 3.46
CA VAL A 130 -0.04 -7.53 4.57
C VAL A 130 0.27 -8.91 4.01
N VAL A 131 1.52 -9.35 4.16
CA VAL A 131 1.99 -10.66 3.71
C VAL A 131 2.17 -11.56 4.93
N GLU A 132 1.29 -12.53 5.08
CA GLU A 132 1.29 -13.46 6.22
C GLU A 132 2.04 -14.75 5.87
N LYS A 133 2.80 -15.31 6.83
CA LYS A 133 3.27 -16.69 6.71
C LYS A 133 2.09 -17.65 6.72
N ALA A 134 2.21 -18.75 5.98
CA ALA A 134 1.29 -19.86 6.13
C ALA A 134 1.41 -20.40 7.58
N ARG A 135 0.27 -20.52 8.27
CA ARG A 135 0.24 -21.29 9.53
C ARG A 135 0.51 -22.74 9.17
N ILE A 136 1.66 -23.27 9.57
CA ILE A 136 1.88 -24.70 9.55
C ILE A 136 0.99 -25.25 10.68
N SER A 137 -0.15 -25.84 10.32
CA SER A 137 -0.91 -26.64 11.27
C SER A 137 -0.07 -27.89 11.55
N THR A 138 0.75 -27.86 12.60
CA THR A 138 1.32 -29.07 13.16
C THR A 138 0.14 -29.91 13.63
N ALA A 139 -0.22 -30.95 12.87
CA ALA A 139 -1.15 -31.95 13.34
C ALA A 139 -0.60 -32.47 14.68
N SER A 140 -1.40 -32.34 15.74
CA SER A 140 -1.07 -32.91 17.04
C SER A 140 -0.83 -34.42 16.84
N PRO A 141 0.26 -35.01 17.35
CA PRO A 141 0.37 -36.46 17.38
C PRO A 141 -0.69 -36.97 18.35
N HIS A 142 -1.85 -37.33 17.83
CA HIS A 142 -2.82 -38.09 18.59
C HIS A 142 -2.17 -39.42 18.97
N THR A 143 -1.87 -39.54 20.26
CA THR A 143 -1.46 -40.76 20.95
C THR A 143 -2.48 -41.86 20.63
N TYR A 144 -2.10 -42.82 19.79
CA TYR A 144 -2.82 -44.09 19.67
C TYR A 144 -2.53 -44.91 20.92
N THR A 145 -3.43 -44.86 21.90
CA THR A 145 -3.47 -45.85 22.98
C THR A 145 -4.07 -47.12 22.41
N SER A 146 -3.26 -48.17 22.19
CA SER A 146 -3.81 -49.49 21.92
C SER A 146 -4.37 -50.05 23.23
N GLU A 147 -5.69 -50.25 23.30
CA GLU A 147 -6.31 -51.05 24.35
C GLU A 147 -5.80 -52.49 24.26
N LYS A 148 -5.34 -53.02 25.41
CA LYS A 148 -4.91 -54.40 25.60
C LYS A 148 -6.07 -55.17 26.20
N THR A 149 -6.74 -56.02 25.42
CA THR A 149 -7.77 -56.95 25.90
C THR A 149 -7.11 -58.13 26.62
N SER A 150 -7.68 -58.49 27.78
CA SER A 150 -7.33 -59.63 28.64
C SER A 150 -7.80 -60.97 28.09
#